data_AF-A0A350X6S2-F1
#
_entry.id   AF-A0A350X6S2-F1
#
_cell.length_a   1.000
_cell.length_b   1.000
_cell.length_c   1.000
_cell.angle_alpha   90.00
_cell.angle_beta   90.00
_cell.angle_gamma   90.00
#
_symmetry.space_group_name_H-M   'P 1'
#
loop_
_entity.id
_entity.type
_entity.pdbx_description
1 polymer ?
#
loop_
_entity_poly.entity_id
_entity_poly.type
_entity_poly.pdbx_seq_one_letter_code
_entity_poly.pdbx_strand_id
1 'polypeptide(L)'
;PRYEHTDAAINKYFFDIQGIETHFPNFNWRAHRASYFCTGTFFAKRNLFSLYEYVEILDFTASHPEIFKFGGEMGFLNFMLFRAADEGRIRLGHQPMQLLVPDFDQNDLRNRFAIGETGPVLQDNNEAVVIHWCGDKPMSFSSKVYVEPMTFSRRKFMRDESNKSGIAAEVVLKTEDFQRYFYMYKNKIRRKIGSIVTPK
;
A
#
# COMPACT_ATOMS: atom_id res chain seq x y z
N PRO A 1 -5.60 -0.30 -12.14
CA PRO A 1 -5.31 0.17 -13.52
C PRO A 1 -3.98 -0.43 -14.00
N ARG A 2 -3.89 -0.82 -15.28
CA ARG A 2 -2.60 -1.22 -15.86
C ARG A 2 -1.90 0.05 -16.30
N TYR A 3 -0.82 0.39 -15.61
CA TYR A 3 0.07 1.47 -16.00
C TYR A 3 1.30 0.84 -16.62
N GLU A 4 1.66 1.28 -17.83
CA GLU A 4 3.03 1.09 -18.26
C GLU A 4 3.90 2.04 -17.43
N HIS A 5 4.71 1.47 -16.53
CA HIS A 5 5.52 2.30 -15.65
C HIS A 5 6.70 2.88 -16.42
N THR A 6 6.83 4.21 -16.38
CA THR A 6 8.03 4.89 -16.86
C THR A 6 9.24 4.51 -16.02
N ASP A 7 10.44 4.66 -16.54
CA ASP A 7 11.69 4.36 -15.81
C ASP A 7 11.79 5.20 -14.52
N ALA A 8 11.27 6.43 -14.55
CA ALA A 8 11.18 7.28 -13.36
C ALA A 8 10.21 6.71 -12.31
N ALA A 9 9.05 6.17 -12.74
CA ALA A 9 8.12 5.50 -11.84
C ALA A 9 8.74 4.22 -11.27
N ILE A 10 9.47 3.45 -12.08
CA ILE A 10 10.15 2.23 -11.63
C ILE A 10 11.20 2.54 -10.57
N ASN A 11 12.08 3.50 -10.83
CA ASN A 11 13.08 3.97 -9.88
C ASN A 11 12.47 4.51 -8.57
N LYS A 12 11.29 5.13 -8.65
CA LYS A 12 10.65 5.73 -7.49
C LYS A 12 9.97 4.69 -6.60
N TYR A 13 9.24 3.75 -7.21
CA TYR A 13 8.29 2.89 -6.50
C TYR A 13 8.80 1.46 -6.30
N PHE A 14 9.61 0.93 -7.22
CA PHE A 14 10.02 -0.47 -7.18
C PHE A 14 11.51 -0.59 -6.81
N PHE A 15 12.42 -0.21 -7.70
CA PHE A 15 13.85 -0.40 -7.44
C PHE A 15 14.72 0.52 -8.29
N ASP A 16 15.95 0.74 -7.84
CA ASP A 16 17.00 1.38 -8.62
C ASP A 16 17.36 0.53 -9.85
N ILE A 17 17.07 1.04 -11.03
CA ILE A 17 17.26 0.30 -12.28
C ILE A 17 18.72 -0.06 -12.49
N GLN A 18 19.64 0.89 -12.27
CA GLN A 18 21.07 0.67 -12.48
C GLN A 18 21.62 -0.34 -11.46
N GLY A 19 21.19 -0.25 -10.20
CA GLY A 19 21.51 -1.21 -9.16
C GLY A 19 21.03 -2.62 -9.53
N ILE A 20 19.78 -2.76 -10.01
CA ILE A 20 19.25 -4.04 -10.47
C ILE A 20 20.05 -4.59 -11.66
N GLU A 21 20.37 -3.77 -12.66
CA GLU A 21 21.16 -4.22 -13.82
C GLU A 21 22.59 -4.63 -13.42
N THR A 22 23.14 -4.02 -12.37
CA THR A 22 24.50 -4.33 -11.87
C THR A 22 24.52 -5.63 -11.04
N HIS A 23 23.60 -5.78 -10.09
CA HIS A 23 23.60 -6.88 -9.15
C HIS A 23 22.82 -8.11 -9.64
N PHE A 24 21.86 -7.91 -10.55
CA PHE A 24 21.01 -8.97 -11.11
C PHE A 24 20.91 -8.85 -12.63
N PRO A 25 22.03 -8.99 -13.37
CA PRO A 25 22.08 -8.74 -14.82
C PRO A 25 21.16 -9.65 -15.66
N ASN A 26 20.75 -10.79 -15.09
CA ASN A 26 19.86 -11.74 -15.76
C ASN A 26 18.37 -11.43 -15.55
N PHE A 27 18.02 -10.46 -14.70
CA PHE A 27 16.62 -10.09 -14.47
C PHE A 27 16.14 -9.11 -15.54
N ASN A 28 15.17 -9.54 -16.36
CA ASN A 28 14.63 -8.73 -17.44
C ASN A 28 13.53 -7.78 -16.93
N TRP A 29 13.91 -6.79 -16.14
CA TRP A 29 12.96 -5.86 -15.52
C TRP A 29 12.09 -5.12 -16.55
N ARG A 30 12.63 -4.83 -17.75
CA ARG A 30 11.91 -4.11 -18.81
C ARG A 30 10.70 -4.89 -19.32
N ALA A 31 10.79 -6.21 -19.42
CA ALA A 31 9.68 -7.06 -19.87
C ALA A 31 8.46 -7.02 -18.93
N HIS A 32 8.67 -6.65 -17.67
CA HIS A 32 7.64 -6.66 -16.62
C HIS A 32 7.09 -5.27 -16.29
N ARG A 33 7.51 -4.23 -17.03
CA ARG A 33 7.17 -2.83 -16.72
C ARG A 33 5.68 -2.50 -16.71
N ALA A 34 4.86 -3.26 -17.43
CA ALA A 34 3.40 -3.11 -17.48
C ALA A 34 2.67 -4.02 -16.48
N SER A 35 3.44 -4.81 -15.71
CA SER A 35 2.95 -5.86 -14.82
C SER A 35 3.29 -5.59 -13.34
N TYR A 36 4.23 -4.69 -13.05
CA TYR A 36 4.52 -4.30 -11.68
C TYR A 36 3.29 -3.74 -10.97
N PHE A 37 3.09 -4.19 -9.73
CA PHE A 37 1.86 -3.94 -8.98
C PHE A 37 2.13 -3.50 -7.54
N CYS A 38 1.17 -2.78 -6.96
CA CYS A 38 1.21 -2.45 -5.55
C CYS A 38 0.90 -3.68 -4.70
N THR A 39 1.75 -4.00 -3.74
CA THR A 39 1.68 -5.23 -2.94
C THR A 39 0.57 -5.24 -1.88
N GLY A 40 -0.27 -4.21 -1.83
CA GLY A 40 -1.36 -4.11 -0.84
C GLY A 40 -2.46 -5.17 -0.96
N THR A 41 -2.64 -5.80 -2.12
CA THR A 41 -3.61 -6.89 -2.31
C THR A 41 -3.16 -7.81 -3.43
N PHE A 42 -2.96 -9.09 -3.10
CA PHE A 42 -2.65 -10.14 -4.06
C PHE A 42 -3.04 -11.51 -3.46
N PHE A 43 -3.10 -12.54 -4.31
CA PHE A 43 -3.21 -13.92 -3.88
C PHE A 43 -1.93 -14.67 -4.25
N ALA A 44 -1.46 -15.51 -3.33
CA ALA A 44 -0.33 -16.40 -3.56
C ALA A 44 -0.56 -17.74 -2.86
N LYS A 45 0.10 -18.79 -3.36
CA LYS A 45 0.22 -20.04 -2.61
C LYS A 45 1.22 -19.85 -1.49
N ARG A 46 0.95 -20.46 -0.32
CA ARG A 46 1.92 -20.53 0.77
C ARG A 46 3.17 -21.29 0.30
N ASN A 47 4.34 -20.91 0.81
CA ASN A 47 5.63 -21.52 0.48
C ASN A 47 6.03 -21.38 -1.01
N LEU A 48 5.61 -20.31 -1.67
CA LEU A 48 6.03 -20.00 -3.04
C LEU A 48 7.56 -19.77 -3.14
N PHE A 49 8.11 -19.13 -2.10
CA PHE A 49 9.55 -18.91 -1.92
C PHE A 49 10.01 -19.62 -0.66
N SER A 50 11.25 -20.10 -0.67
CA SER A 50 11.85 -20.62 0.56
C SER A 50 12.16 -19.48 1.52
N LEU A 51 12.16 -19.76 2.83
CA LEU A 51 12.54 -18.75 3.81
C LEU A 51 14.01 -18.31 3.62
N TYR A 52 14.89 -19.22 3.20
CA TYR A 52 16.29 -18.90 2.90
C TYR A 52 16.41 -17.90 1.75
N GLU A 53 15.73 -18.14 0.62
CA GLU A 53 15.71 -17.18 -0.51
C GLU A 53 15.19 -15.81 -0.07
N TYR A 54 14.16 -15.78 0.79
CA TYR A 54 13.65 -14.52 1.33
C TYR A 54 14.67 -13.80 2.22
N VAL A 55 15.35 -14.53 3.11
CA VAL A 55 16.40 -13.99 3.99
C VAL A 55 17.60 -13.46 3.18
N GLU A 56 18.04 -14.18 2.14
CA GLU A 56 19.13 -13.71 1.26
C GLU A 56 18.81 -12.36 0.62
N ILE A 57 17.57 -12.16 0.16
CA ILE A 57 17.13 -10.89 -0.41
C ILE A 57 17.02 -9.80 0.67
N LEU A 58 16.61 -10.14 1.90
CA LEU A 58 16.63 -9.19 3.01
C LEU A 58 18.04 -8.75 3.38
N ASP A 59 18.99 -9.69 3.47
CA ASP A 59 20.40 -9.40 3.76
C ASP A 59 21.02 -8.54 2.64
N PHE A 60 20.69 -8.84 1.38
CA PHE A 60 21.06 -8.01 0.24
C PHE A 60 20.49 -6.60 0.37
N THR A 61 19.21 -6.45 0.70
CA THR A 61 18.54 -5.16 0.86
C THR A 61 19.13 -4.37 2.02
N ALA A 62 19.53 -5.04 3.11
CA ALA A 62 20.20 -4.41 4.24
C ALA A 62 21.60 -3.89 3.85
N SER A 63 22.30 -4.60 2.96
CA SER A 63 23.65 -4.24 2.48
C SER A 63 23.62 -3.19 1.36
N HIS A 64 22.53 -3.12 0.60
CA HIS A 64 22.32 -2.20 -0.54
C HIS A 64 20.97 -1.46 -0.40
N PRO A 65 20.79 -0.63 0.65
CA PRO A 65 19.51 0.00 0.98
C PRO A 65 18.99 0.96 -0.10
N GLU A 66 19.84 1.37 -1.04
CA GLU A 66 19.49 2.21 -2.18
C GLU A 66 18.76 1.46 -3.30
N ILE A 67 18.85 0.12 -3.36
CA ILE A 67 18.30 -0.65 -4.48
C ILE A 67 16.78 -0.76 -4.37
N PHE A 68 16.24 -1.31 -3.29
CA PHE A 68 14.79 -1.43 -3.10
C PHE A 68 14.24 -0.23 -2.30
N LYS A 69 13.84 0.82 -3.03
CA LYS A 69 13.37 2.09 -2.46
C LYS A 69 11.92 1.98 -1.95
N PHE A 70 11.41 3.06 -1.34
CA PHE A 70 10.01 3.19 -0.89
C PHE A 70 9.53 2.14 0.14
N GLY A 71 10.35 1.86 1.15
CA GLY A 71 10.02 0.88 2.21
C GLY A 71 10.37 -0.57 1.86
N GLY A 72 11.05 -0.79 0.74
CA GLY A 72 11.69 -2.05 0.34
C GLY A 72 10.74 -3.12 -0.16
N GLU A 73 9.58 -3.29 0.48
CA GLU A 73 8.71 -4.44 0.28
C GLU A 73 8.13 -4.56 -1.13
N MET A 74 7.54 -3.47 -1.62
CA MET A 74 6.93 -3.47 -2.94
C MET A 74 7.97 -3.75 -4.04
N GLY A 75 9.16 -3.16 -3.92
CA GLY A 75 10.26 -3.36 -4.83
C GLY A 75 10.81 -4.78 -4.84
N PHE A 76 11.20 -5.26 -3.65
CA PHE A 76 11.82 -6.58 -3.53
C PHE A 76 10.82 -7.67 -3.95
N LEU A 77 9.53 -7.54 -3.59
CA LEU A 77 8.57 -8.60 -3.86
C LEU A 77 8.26 -8.70 -5.35
N ASN A 78 8.13 -7.55 -6.03
CA ASN A 78 8.01 -7.53 -7.48
C ASN A 78 9.25 -8.17 -8.13
N PHE A 79 10.47 -7.83 -7.68
CA PHE A 79 11.69 -8.46 -8.16
C PHE A 79 11.67 -9.99 -7.99
N MET A 80 11.39 -10.49 -6.79
CA MET A 80 11.34 -11.94 -6.51
C MET A 80 10.32 -12.67 -7.38
N LEU A 81 9.11 -12.11 -7.51
CA LEU A 81 8.03 -12.70 -8.31
C LEU A 81 8.38 -12.79 -9.79
N PHE A 82 8.82 -11.68 -10.38
CA PHE A 82 9.08 -11.66 -11.82
C PHE A 82 10.36 -12.42 -12.19
N ARG A 83 11.40 -12.39 -11.35
CA ARG A 83 12.58 -13.24 -11.53
C ARG A 83 12.21 -14.73 -11.51
N ALA A 84 11.39 -15.15 -10.54
CA ALA A 84 10.96 -16.54 -10.45
C ALA A 84 10.06 -16.97 -11.62
N ALA A 85 9.29 -16.04 -12.19
CA ALA A 85 8.51 -16.28 -13.39
C ALA A 85 9.41 -16.43 -14.63
N ASP A 86 10.43 -15.58 -14.78
CA ASP A 86 11.43 -15.67 -15.86
C ASP A 86 12.22 -17.00 -15.80
N GLU A 87 12.51 -17.48 -14.58
CA GLU A 87 13.14 -18.78 -14.32
C GLU A 87 12.17 -19.98 -14.50
N GLY A 88 10.89 -19.73 -14.81
CA GLY A 88 9.87 -20.77 -14.97
C GLY A 88 9.44 -21.48 -13.69
N ARG A 89 9.83 -20.97 -12.50
CA ARG A 89 9.50 -21.57 -11.20
C ARG A 89 8.05 -21.35 -10.81
N ILE A 90 7.47 -20.22 -11.22
CA ILE A 90 6.10 -19.84 -10.86
C ILE A 90 5.32 -19.36 -12.08
N ARG A 91 3.99 -19.34 -11.95
CA ARG A 91 3.09 -18.70 -12.92
C ARG A 91 2.43 -17.51 -12.26
N LEU A 92 2.42 -16.38 -12.96
CA LEU A 92 1.77 -15.15 -12.51
C LEU A 92 0.50 -14.89 -13.32
N GLY A 93 -0.49 -14.29 -12.65
CA GLY A 93 -1.73 -13.84 -13.26
C GLY A 93 -2.08 -12.45 -12.74
N HIS A 94 -2.82 -11.67 -13.53
CA HIS A 94 -3.20 -10.31 -13.16
C HIS A 94 -4.70 -10.13 -13.22
N GLN A 95 -5.29 -9.61 -12.14
CA GLN A 95 -6.72 -9.33 -12.00
C GLN A 95 -6.92 -7.95 -11.36
N PRO A 96 -7.99 -7.21 -11.70
CA PRO A 96 -8.27 -5.89 -11.13
C PRO A 96 -8.82 -6.00 -9.70
N MET A 97 -7.97 -6.44 -8.76
CA MET A 97 -8.39 -6.77 -7.40
C MET A 97 -8.36 -5.59 -6.42
N GLN A 98 -7.60 -4.54 -6.74
CA GLN A 98 -7.50 -3.36 -5.89
C GLN A 98 -7.54 -2.08 -6.72
N LEU A 99 -8.04 -1.02 -6.10
CA LEU A 99 -8.00 0.35 -6.57
C LEU A 99 -7.16 1.18 -5.59
N LEU A 100 -6.23 1.97 -6.12
CA LEU A 100 -5.40 2.88 -5.32
C LEU A 100 -6.09 4.24 -5.23
N VAL A 101 -6.46 4.67 -4.03
CA VAL A 101 -7.22 5.92 -3.83
C VAL A 101 -6.55 7.16 -4.44
N PRO A 102 -5.22 7.35 -4.36
CA PRO A 102 -4.57 8.51 -4.96
C PRO A 102 -4.69 8.62 -6.48
N ASP A 103 -5.03 7.53 -7.17
CA ASP A 103 -5.09 7.47 -8.63
C ASP A 103 -6.43 7.95 -9.20
N PHE A 104 -7.39 8.30 -8.34
CA PHE A 104 -8.77 8.61 -8.72
C PHE A 104 -9.27 9.90 -8.07
N ASP A 105 -10.17 10.59 -8.77
CA ASP A 105 -10.89 11.72 -8.19
C ASP A 105 -11.79 11.28 -7.03
N GLN A 106 -11.92 12.11 -6.00
CA GLN A 106 -12.71 11.75 -4.83
C GLN A 106 -14.21 11.63 -5.13
N ASN A 107 -14.76 12.43 -6.05
CA ASN A 107 -16.17 12.35 -6.41
C ASN A 107 -16.44 11.08 -7.21
N ASP A 108 -15.51 10.68 -8.08
CA ASP A 108 -15.59 9.38 -8.76
C ASP A 108 -15.63 8.23 -7.76
N LEU A 109 -14.81 8.28 -6.71
CA LEU A 109 -14.81 7.27 -5.65
C LEU A 109 -16.11 7.27 -4.83
N ARG A 110 -16.66 8.45 -4.50
CA ARG A 110 -17.95 8.57 -3.81
C ARG A 110 -19.10 7.98 -4.62
N ASN A 111 -19.08 8.18 -5.93
CA ASN A 111 -20.09 7.62 -6.83
C ASN A 111 -19.92 6.11 -6.96
N ARG A 112 -18.70 5.61 -7.17
CA ARG A 112 -18.42 4.18 -7.32
C ARG A 112 -18.69 3.36 -6.06
N PHE A 113 -18.37 3.91 -4.89
CA PHE A 113 -18.41 3.19 -3.62
C PHE A 113 -19.35 3.87 -2.61
N ALA A 114 -20.51 4.35 -3.07
CA ALA A 114 -21.43 5.11 -2.24
C ALA A 114 -21.80 4.37 -0.93
N ILE A 115 -21.85 5.13 0.17
CA ILE A 115 -22.31 4.64 1.47
C ILE A 115 -23.64 5.34 1.80
N GLY A 116 -24.72 4.56 1.86
CA GLY A 116 -26.03 5.03 2.28
C GLY A 116 -26.23 4.93 3.79
N GLU A 117 -27.45 5.18 4.26
CA GLU A 117 -27.78 5.19 5.68
C GLU A 117 -27.55 3.85 6.38
N THR A 118 -27.83 2.76 5.68
CA THR A 118 -27.76 1.39 6.22
C THR A 118 -26.47 0.65 5.84
N GLY A 119 -25.69 1.17 4.89
CA GLY A 119 -24.44 0.57 4.46
C GLY A 119 -24.03 0.87 3.02
N PRO A 120 -23.06 0.11 2.48
CA PRO A 120 -22.62 0.26 1.09
C PRO A 120 -23.78 0.09 0.11
N VAL A 121 -23.84 0.97 -0.89
CA VAL A 121 -24.83 0.91 -1.98
C VAL A 121 -24.17 0.24 -3.17
N LEU A 122 -24.67 -0.95 -3.53
CA LEU A 122 -24.22 -1.67 -4.71
C LEU A 122 -24.62 -0.87 -5.96
N GLN A 123 -23.61 -0.56 -6.78
CA GLN A 123 -23.80 0.04 -8.10
C GLN A 123 -24.04 -1.06 -9.14
N ASP A 124 -24.65 -0.71 -10.27
CA ASP A 124 -25.01 -1.66 -11.34
C ASP A 124 -23.81 -2.43 -11.92
N ASN A 125 -22.61 -1.84 -11.87
CA ASN A 125 -21.37 -2.48 -12.30
C ASN A 125 -20.83 -3.54 -11.31
N ASN A 126 -21.38 -3.59 -10.08
CA ASN A 126 -21.07 -4.55 -9.02
C ASN A 126 -19.59 -4.96 -8.90
N GLU A 127 -18.70 -3.97 -8.88
CA GLU A 127 -17.25 -4.20 -8.87
C GLU A 127 -16.77 -4.81 -7.55
N ALA A 128 -16.21 -6.03 -7.62
CA ALA A 128 -15.57 -6.68 -6.49
C ALA A 128 -14.08 -6.29 -6.38
N VAL A 129 -13.81 -5.15 -5.73
CA VAL A 129 -12.46 -4.55 -5.64
C VAL A 129 -12.14 -4.08 -4.22
N VAL A 130 -10.88 -4.19 -3.81
CA VAL A 130 -10.37 -3.64 -2.55
C VAL A 130 -10.03 -2.15 -2.72
N ILE A 131 -10.56 -1.29 -1.85
CA ILE A 131 -10.19 0.12 -1.80
C ILE A 131 -8.89 0.26 -0.99
N HIS A 132 -7.82 0.71 -1.63
CA HIS A 132 -6.49 0.82 -1.01
C HIS A 132 -6.07 2.28 -0.86
N TRP A 133 -6.09 2.77 0.39
CA TRP A 133 -5.52 4.06 0.78
C TRP A 133 -3.98 3.99 0.94
N CYS A 134 -3.27 3.88 -0.18
CA CYS A 134 -1.82 4.09 -0.21
C CYS A 134 -1.53 5.61 -0.06
N GLY A 135 -0.66 6.00 0.87
CA GLY A 135 -0.45 7.43 1.21
C GLY A 135 -1.35 7.95 2.35
N ASP A 136 -2.06 9.05 2.10
CA ASP A 136 -2.90 9.73 3.09
C ASP A 136 -3.99 8.79 3.61
N LYS A 137 -4.09 8.69 4.94
CA LYS A 137 -5.00 7.73 5.58
C LYS A 137 -6.39 8.34 5.79
N PRO A 138 -7.46 7.53 5.65
CA PRO A 138 -8.85 8.00 5.72
C PRO A 138 -9.30 8.25 7.17
N MET A 139 -8.74 9.29 7.77
CA MET A 139 -9.12 9.76 9.10
C MET A 139 -10.49 10.45 9.04
N SER A 140 -11.28 10.36 10.10
CA SER A 140 -12.66 10.89 10.14
C SER A 140 -12.78 12.39 9.86
N PHE A 141 -11.70 13.16 10.05
CA PHE A 141 -11.64 14.60 9.79
C PHE A 141 -10.81 14.99 8.56
N SER A 142 -10.32 14.03 7.78
CA SER A 142 -9.58 14.33 6.56
C SER A 142 -10.52 14.69 5.43
N SER A 143 -10.30 15.83 4.79
CA SER A 143 -10.94 16.20 3.51
C SER A 143 -10.08 15.84 2.29
N LYS A 144 -8.85 15.35 2.51
CA LYS A 144 -7.87 15.11 1.45
C LYS A 144 -8.08 13.83 0.67
N VAL A 145 -8.80 12.89 1.27
CA VAL A 145 -9.05 11.57 0.70
C VAL A 145 -10.49 11.17 0.93
N TYR A 146 -10.97 10.26 0.10
CA TYR A 146 -12.25 9.59 0.28
C TYR A 146 -12.26 8.78 1.61
N VAL A 147 -13.17 9.05 2.55
CA VAL A 147 -13.12 8.51 3.94
C VAL A 147 -14.34 7.70 4.35
N GLU A 148 -15.40 7.76 3.55
CA GLU A 148 -16.75 7.35 3.92
C GLU A 148 -16.84 5.84 4.24
N PRO A 149 -16.27 4.90 3.44
CA PRO A 149 -16.33 3.47 3.74
C PRO A 149 -15.58 3.09 5.01
N MET A 150 -14.41 3.71 5.25
CA MET A 150 -13.63 3.46 6.47
C MET A 150 -14.39 3.98 7.68
N THR A 151 -14.93 5.20 7.60
CA THR A 151 -15.72 5.80 8.68
C THR A 151 -16.94 4.95 9.00
N PHE A 152 -17.68 4.49 7.99
CA PHE A 152 -18.80 3.58 8.17
C PHE A 152 -18.39 2.28 8.86
N SER A 153 -17.34 1.62 8.37
CA SER A 153 -16.87 0.35 8.92
C SER A 153 -16.43 0.48 10.38
N ARG A 154 -15.75 1.58 10.73
CA ARG A 154 -15.36 1.88 12.11
C ARG A 154 -16.57 2.14 13.01
N ARG A 155 -17.57 2.91 12.55
CA ARG A 155 -18.83 3.11 13.29
C ARG A 155 -19.58 1.81 13.50
N LYS A 156 -19.62 0.94 12.48
CA LYS A 156 -20.23 -0.38 12.56
C LYS A 156 -19.51 -1.25 13.61
N PHE A 157 -18.18 -1.30 13.57
CA PHE A 157 -17.39 -2.00 14.59
C PHE A 157 -17.68 -1.48 16.01
N MET A 158 -17.74 -0.16 16.22
CA MET A 158 -18.07 0.43 17.52
C MET A 158 -19.46 0.05 18.02
N ARG A 159 -20.43 -0.07 17.10
CA ARG A 159 -21.78 -0.52 17.42
C ARG A 159 -21.78 -2.01 17.79
N ASP A 160 -21.17 -2.84 16.96
CA ASP A 160 -21.23 -4.30 17.08
C ASP A 160 -20.43 -4.81 18.29
N GLU A 161 -19.22 -4.31 18.51
CA GLU A 161 -18.30 -4.82 19.55
C GLU A 161 -18.40 -4.06 20.87
N SER A 162 -18.79 -2.79 20.82
CA SER A 162 -18.74 -1.89 21.98
C SER A 162 -20.09 -1.32 22.37
N ASN A 163 -21.16 -1.66 21.64
CA ASN A 163 -22.50 -1.09 21.79
C ASN A 163 -22.53 0.45 21.86
N LYS A 164 -21.55 1.11 21.21
CA LYS A 164 -21.46 2.58 21.13
C LYS A 164 -21.98 3.04 19.77
N SER A 165 -22.85 4.05 19.78
CA SER A 165 -23.40 4.65 18.55
C SER A 165 -23.51 6.17 18.68
N GLY A 166 -23.77 6.84 17.55
CA GLY A 166 -23.93 8.30 17.51
C GLY A 166 -22.72 9.02 18.08
N ILE A 167 -22.95 10.02 18.92
CA ILE A 167 -21.91 10.89 19.49
C ILE A 167 -20.85 10.08 20.27
N ALA A 168 -21.25 9.05 21.00
CA ALA A 168 -20.31 8.23 21.77
C ALA A 168 -19.28 7.53 20.87
N ALA A 169 -19.72 7.00 19.72
CA ALA A 169 -18.82 6.44 18.72
C ALA A 169 -17.91 7.53 18.11
N GLU A 170 -18.48 8.69 17.73
CA GLU A 170 -17.70 9.79 17.14
C GLU A 170 -16.57 10.29 18.06
N VAL A 171 -16.82 10.41 19.35
CA VAL A 171 -15.81 10.84 20.32
C VAL A 171 -14.66 9.85 20.38
N VAL A 172 -14.95 8.54 20.42
CA VAL A 172 -13.90 7.50 20.44
C VAL A 172 -13.08 7.55 19.16
N LEU A 173 -13.74 7.53 17.99
CA LEU A 173 -13.05 7.52 16.69
C LEU A 173 -12.18 8.77 16.48
N LYS A 174 -12.68 9.95 16.87
CA LYS A 174 -11.91 11.20 16.80
C LYS A 174 -10.74 11.21 17.78
N THR A 175 -10.91 10.62 18.97
CA THR A 175 -9.83 10.50 19.95
C THR A 175 -8.72 9.59 19.44
N GLU A 176 -9.07 8.42 18.89
CA GLU A 176 -8.10 7.51 18.24
C GLU A 176 -7.34 8.22 17.11
N ASP A 177 -8.09 8.96 16.29
CA ASP A 177 -7.52 9.68 15.16
C ASP A 177 -6.53 10.77 15.63
N PHE A 178 -6.90 11.51 16.69
CA PHE A 178 -6.04 12.52 17.30
C PHE A 178 -4.80 11.91 17.96
N GLN A 179 -4.96 10.82 18.71
CA GLN A 179 -3.84 10.10 19.35
C GLN A 179 -2.81 9.64 18.32
N ARG A 180 -3.26 9.11 17.18
CA ARG A 180 -2.38 8.76 16.06
C ARG A 180 -1.57 9.97 15.59
N TYR A 181 -2.22 11.10 15.35
CA TYR A 181 -1.55 12.31 14.91
C TYR A 181 -0.54 12.83 15.93
N PHE A 182 -0.92 12.88 17.21
CA PHE A 182 -0.03 13.26 18.28
C PHE A 182 1.23 12.39 18.29
N TYR A 183 1.07 11.06 18.20
CA TYR A 183 2.20 10.13 18.17
C TYR A 183 3.09 10.34 16.93
N MET A 184 2.49 10.51 15.74
CA MET A 184 3.22 10.76 14.51
C MET A 184 4.04 12.06 14.56
N TYR A 185 3.44 13.17 15.01
CA TYR A 185 4.11 14.47 15.08
C TYR A 185 5.16 14.50 16.19
N LYS A 186 4.88 13.92 17.37
CA LYS A 186 5.87 13.77 18.45
C LYS A 186 7.13 13.05 17.94
N ASN A 187 6.96 11.95 17.20
CA ASN A 187 8.08 11.21 16.64
C ASN A 187 8.81 11.94 15.51
N LYS A 188 8.10 12.76 14.72
CA LYS A 188 8.72 13.61 13.69
C LYS A 188 9.56 14.72 14.32
N ILE A 189 9.04 15.39 15.35
CA ILE A 189 9.76 16.42 16.11
C ILE A 189 10.98 15.80 16.79
N ARG A 190 10.83 14.65 17.47
CA ARG A 190 11.95 13.94 18.11
C ARG A 190 13.07 13.60 17.12
N ARG A 191 12.71 13.09 15.93
CA ARG A 191 13.70 12.79 14.87
C ARG A 191 14.40 14.05 14.38
N LYS A 192 13.66 15.15 14.17
CA LYS A 192 14.23 16.43 13.72
C LYS A 192 15.19 17.04 14.76
N ILE A 193 14.83 17.00 16.05
CA ILE A 193 15.71 17.46 17.13
C ILE A 193 16.94 16.54 17.23
N GLY A 194 16.76 15.22 17.17
CA GLY A 194 17.87 14.26 17.18
C GLY A 194 18.86 14.47 16.03
N SER A 195 18.39 14.76 14.82
CA SER A 195 19.26 15.08 13.67
C SER A 195 19.98 16.43 13.80
N ILE A 196 19.49 17.34 14.63
CA ILE A 196 20.15 18.64 14.91
C ILE A 196 21.20 18.49 16.00
N VAL A 197 20.95 17.65 17.01
CA VAL A 197 21.87 17.42 18.14
C VAL A 197 22.98 16.41 17.80
N THR A 198 22.75 15.55 16.81
CA THR A 198 23.73 14.58 16.30
C THR A 198 23.77 14.67 14.77
N PRO A 199 24.40 15.70 14.20
CA PRO A 199 24.64 15.72 12.76
C PRO A 199 25.56 14.54 12.43
N LYS A 200 25.12 13.70 11.48
CA LYS A 200 25.98 12.68 10.88
C LYS A 200 27.02 13.33 9.98
#